data_AF-A0A317D3X6-F1
#
_entry.id   AF-A0A317D3X6-F1
#
_cell.length_a   1.000
_cell.length_b   1.000
_cell.length_c   1.000
_cell.angle_alpha   90.00
_cell.angle_beta   90.00
_cell.angle_gamma   90.00
#
_symmetry.space_group_name_H-M   'P 1'
#
loop_
_entity.id
_entity.type
_entity.pdbx_description
1 polymer ?
#
loop_
_entity_poly.entity_id
_entity_poly.type
_entity_poly.pdbx_seq_one_letter_code
_entity_poly.pdbx_strand_id
1 'polypeptide(L)'
;MVPASRPSRRFPVLRKQALRVVIGLATLSVALTGCGRSTSGQTSQAGGSASVAADAKAIDLVPAALKEKGVLRVATAEGYPPMEMYKEGTLDLIGVDPELAAAIAGRLGLKLEMTNASFPGLIPGLQADRWDLAMSSMSDTEERRKAVDFVDYFQAGGAIMVAKGNPAGVKDLADLCGWAVVLAKGSSNLAIGEGQNAKCGKKMTISQSEDAPTGLLQIDAGRAVATIVDYPVAKMLAQESGKYEVLEAQYEAGPWGIAIDKKDSQLRDAVREALQELIDSGEYAKIMEKWGVQGSAVKAATVNAQQ
;
A
#
# COMPACT_ATOMS: atom_id res chain seq x y z
N MET A 1 71.25 50.56 -11.92
CA MET A 1 70.75 50.47 -13.30
C MET A 1 69.33 51.01 -13.33
N VAL A 2 69.12 52.01 -14.18
CA VAL A 2 67.89 52.76 -14.55
C VAL A 2 67.26 52.04 -15.77
N PRO A 3 66.04 52.33 -16.33
CA PRO A 3 64.78 52.98 -15.90
C PRO A 3 63.50 52.13 -16.19
N ALA A 4 62.30 52.65 -15.87
CA ALA A 4 61.12 52.83 -16.77
C ALA A 4 59.87 53.19 -15.92
N SER A 5 59.39 54.44 -15.79
CA SER A 5 58.70 55.35 -16.74
C SER A 5 57.16 55.31 -16.73
N ARG A 6 56.57 56.36 -16.10
CA ARG A 6 55.37 57.16 -16.49
C ARG A 6 53.94 56.55 -16.31
N PRO A 7 52.85 57.34 -16.37
CA PRO A 7 52.50 58.47 -15.49
C PRO A 7 51.00 58.49 -15.08
N SER A 8 50.67 59.53 -14.30
CA SER A 8 49.39 60.00 -13.75
C SER A 8 48.13 60.05 -14.65
N ARG A 9 46.96 59.86 -14.01
CA ARG A 9 45.72 60.56 -14.35
C ARG A 9 45.03 61.07 -13.07
N ARG A 10 44.89 62.40 -12.99
CA ARG A 10 44.04 63.15 -12.05
C ARG A 10 42.64 63.26 -12.64
N PHE A 11 41.59 63.28 -11.80
CA PHE A 11 40.34 64.03 -12.02
C PHE A 11 39.57 64.17 -10.67
N PRO A 12 38.63 65.12 -10.54
CA PRO A 12 38.75 66.19 -9.55
C PRO A 12 37.79 66.10 -8.34
N VAL A 13 38.10 66.95 -7.36
CA VAL A 13 37.28 67.29 -6.20
C VAL A 13 36.03 68.06 -6.63
N LEU A 14 34.84 67.67 -6.14
CA LEU A 14 33.70 68.59 -6.03
C LEU A 14 33.03 68.49 -4.66
N ARG A 15 32.58 69.67 -4.23
CA ARG A 15 32.36 70.13 -2.87
C ARG A 15 30.85 70.12 -2.56
N LYS A 16 30.54 69.69 -1.33
CA LYS A 16 29.32 69.88 -0.52
C LYS A 16 28.24 70.83 -1.08
N GLN A 17 26.97 70.40 -1.04
CA GLN A 17 25.85 71.18 -0.51
C GLN A 17 24.79 70.26 0.10
N ALA A 18 24.23 70.70 1.23
CA ALA A 18 23.24 70.02 2.05
C ALA A 18 21.82 70.17 1.48
N LEU A 19 20.90 69.29 1.90
CA LEU A 19 19.71 69.62 2.73
C LEU A 19 18.50 68.72 2.38
N ARG A 20 17.80 68.34 3.47
CA ARG A 20 16.38 67.94 3.60
C ARG A 20 16.07 66.45 3.75
N VAL A 21 16.00 66.08 5.02
CA VAL A 21 15.23 64.98 5.62
C VAL A 21 13.74 65.15 5.30
N VAL A 22 13.09 64.07 4.85
CA VAL A 22 11.67 63.80 5.14
C VAL A 22 11.57 62.33 5.55
N ILE A 23 10.97 62.14 6.72
CA ILE A 23 10.78 60.91 7.47
C ILE A 23 9.67 60.09 6.80
N GLY A 24 9.94 58.83 6.47
CA GLY A 24 8.92 57.83 6.12
C GLY A 24 9.03 56.65 7.08
N LEU A 25 8.07 56.52 8.00
CA LEU A 25 7.91 55.32 8.83
C LEU A 25 7.53 54.13 7.92
N ALA A 26 8.42 53.15 7.82
CA ALA A 26 8.09 51.82 7.32
C ALA A 26 8.07 50.87 8.52
N THR A 27 6.88 50.39 8.86
CA THR A 27 6.65 49.38 9.91
C THR A 27 7.22 48.03 9.46
N LEU A 28 8.27 47.59 10.15
CA LEU A 28 8.97 46.33 9.94
C LEU A 28 8.27 45.23 10.74
N SER A 29 7.41 44.44 10.08
CA SER A 29 6.82 43.24 10.66
C SER A 29 7.81 42.09 10.59
N VAL A 30 8.43 41.77 11.72
CA VAL A 30 9.28 40.58 11.91
C VAL A 30 8.37 39.35 12.00
N ALA A 31 8.38 38.50 10.97
CA ALA A 31 7.79 37.17 11.06
C ALA A 31 8.86 36.17 11.54
N LEU A 32 8.64 35.63 12.73
CA LEU A 32 9.47 34.62 13.40
C LEU A 32 9.53 33.32 12.58
N THR A 33 10.74 32.90 12.25
CA THR A 33 11.07 31.54 11.82
C THR A 33 10.94 30.57 13.00
N GLY A 34 9.86 29.79 13.02
CA GLY A 34 9.68 28.65 13.91
C GLY A 34 9.95 27.34 13.17
N CYS A 35 11.17 26.80 13.30
CA CYS A 35 11.48 25.41 12.96
C CYS A 35 11.05 24.50 14.12
N GLY A 36 10.12 23.59 13.84
CA GLY A 36 9.69 22.53 14.77
C GLY A 36 8.95 21.44 13.99
N ARG A 37 9.68 20.66 13.18
CA ARG A 37 9.14 19.52 12.44
C ARG A 37 9.11 18.30 13.35
N SER A 38 7.92 17.95 13.83
CA SER A 38 7.57 16.56 14.17
C SER A 38 6.54 16.12 13.14
N THR A 39 6.97 15.37 12.13
CA THR A 39 6.10 14.77 11.12
C THR A 39 5.58 13.44 11.65
N SER A 40 4.39 13.48 12.24
CA SER A 40 3.57 12.30 12.53
C SER A 40 2.13 12.64 12.13
N GLY A 41 1.60 11.94 11.12
CA GLY A 41 0.21 12.04 10.67
C GLY A 41 -0.01 13.10 9.60
N GLN A 42 0.26 12.78 8.34
CA GLN A 42 -0.40 13.45 7.22
C GLN A 42 -1.54 12.56 6.75
N THR A 43 -2.75 13.02 7.00
CA THR A 43 -3.99 12.49 6.43
C THR A 43 -4.09 12.98 4.98
N SER A 44 -3.93 12.06 4.03
CA SER A 44 -4.19 12.34 2.61
C SER A 44 -5.67 12.15 2.31
N GLN A 45 -6.32 13.19 1.78
CA GLN A 45 -7.67 13.10 1.24
C GLN A 45 -7.62 12.36 -0.11
N ALA A 46 -8.26 11.19 -0.19
CA ALA A 46 -8.40 10.48 -1.45
C ALA A 46 -9.19 11.33 -2.47
N GLY A 47 -8.55 11.64 -3.60
CA GLY A 47 -9.15 12.37 -4.70
C GLY A 47 -10.17 11.54 -5.48
N GLY A 48 -11.44 11.93 -5.38
CA GLY A 48 -12.46 11.75 -6.42
C GLY A 48 -12.94 10.32 -6.70
N SER A 49 -13.73 9.75 -5.79
CA SER A 49 -14.60 8.60 -6.11
C SER A 49 -16.00 9.10 -6.48
N ALA A 50 -16.58 8.50 -7.52
CA ALA A 50 -18.02 8.59 -7.79
C ALA A 50 -18.78 8.27 -6.50
N SER A 51 -19.76 9.10 -6.14
CA SER A 51 -20.52 8.91 -4.91
C SER A 51 -21.36 7.63 -5.03
N VAL A 52 -20.90 6.54 -4.43
CA VAL A 52 -21.72 5.35 -4.25
C VAL A 52 -22.84 5.72 -3.27
N ALA A 53 -24.09 5.47 -3.66
CA ALA A 53 -25.24 5.79 -2.81
C ALA A 53 -25.17 4.99 -1.51
N ALA A 54 -25.42 5.66 -0.37
CA ALA A 54 -25.45 5.00 0.92
C ALA A 54 -26.54 3.92 0.96
N ASP A 55 -26.27 2.84 1.70
CA ASP A 55 -27.23 1.74 1.88
C ASP A 55 -27.83 1.78 3.29
N ALA A 56 -29.15 1.69 3.38
CA ALA A 56 -29.86 1.84 4.64
C ALA A 56 -29.55 0.69 5.62
N LYS A 57 -29.43 -0.55 5.14
CA LYS A 57 -29.15 -1.71 6.01
C LYS A 57 -27.73 -1.65 6.56
N ALA A 58 -26.77 -1.34 5.70
CA ALA A 58 -25.37 -1.19 6.09
C ALA A 58 -25.20 -0.02 7.09
N ILE A 59 -25.86 1.12 6.85
CA ILE A 59 -25.90 2.25 7.79
C ILE A 59 -26.49 1.82 9.13
N ASP A 60 -27.61 1.10 9.17
CA ASP A 60 -28.26 0.70 10.41
C ASP A 60 -27.33 -0.11 11.32
N LEU A 61 -26.44 -0.92 10.71
CA LEU A 61 -25.44 -1.71 11.41
C LEU A 61 -24.24 -0.90 11.93
N VAL A 62 -23.95 0.31 11.42
CA VAL A 62 -22.77 1.09 11.86
C VAL A 62 -22.86 1.41 13.37
N PRO A 63 -21.81 1.15 14.17
CA PRO A 63 -21.78 1.50 15.58
C PRO A 63 -22.05 2.99 15.83
N ALA A 64 -22.84 3.30 16.87
CA ALA A 64 -23.27 4.68 17.15
C ALA A 64 -22.09 5.66 17.32
N ALA A 65 -21.02 5.25 18.00
CA ALA A 65 -19.82 6.06 18.17
C ALA A 65 -19.12 6.39 16.83
N LEU A 66 -19.19 5.48 15.85
CA LEU A 66 -18.62 5.70 14.52
C LEU A 66 -19.54 6.57 13.67
N LYS A 67 -20.87 6.39 13.78
CA LYS A 67 -21.87 7.30 13.16
C LYS A 67 -21.67 8.74 13.62
N GLU A 68 -21.44 8.96 14.91
CA GLU A 68 -21.23 10.30 15.48
C GLU A 68 -19.94 10.94 14.95
N LYS A 69 -18.84 10.17 14.85
CA LYS A 69 -17.58 10.63 14.26
C LYS A 69 -17.73 10.92 12.76
N GLY A 70 -18.55 10.15 12.04
CA GLY A 70 -18.79 10.30 10.60
C GLY A 70 -17.59 9.97 9.72
N VAL A 71 -16.56 9.31 10.27
CA VAL A 71 -15.30 8.97 9.58
C VAL A 71 -14.97 7.51 9.84
N LEU A 72 -14.63 6.78 8.77
CA LEU A 72 -14.06 5.44 8.79
C LEU A 72 -12.55 5.53 8.55
N ARG A 73 -11.75 5.20 9.57
CA ARG A 73 -10.29 5.20 9.49
C ARG A 73 -9.80 3.85 8.98
N VAL A 74 -9.09 3.84 7.86
CA VAL A 74 -8.58 2.62 7.24
C VAL A 74 -7.07 2.71 7.09
N ALA A 75 -6.35 1.71 7.57
CA ALA A 75 -4.91 1.60 7.32
C ALA A 75 -4.60 0.61 6.21
N THR A 76 -3.59 0.93 5.43
CA THR A 76 -3.01 0.06 4.40
C THR A 76 -1.49 0.11 4.45
N ALA A 77 -0.81 -0.88 3.88
CA ALA A 77 0.63 -0.86 3.66
C ALA A 77 0.90 -0.79 2.16
N GLU A 78 1.11 0.42 1.68
CA GLU A 78 1.39 0.67 0.26
C GLU A 78 2.67 -0.05 -0.22
N GLY A 79 2.80 -0.16 -1.54
CA GLY A 79 3.89 -0.87 -2.20
C GLY A 79 3.46 -2.19 -2.81
N TYR A 80 2.14 -2.41 -2.94
CA TYR A 80 1.56 -3.61 -3.52
C TYR A 80 0.61 -3.29 -4.69
N PRO A 81 1.11 -2.70 -5.80
CA PRO A 81 0.27 -2.46 -6.97
C PRO A 81 -0.23 -3.80 -7.58
N PRO A 82 -1.47 -3.85 -8.14
CA PRO A 82 -2.41 -2.73 -8.27
C PRO A 82 -3.32 -2.53 -7.04
N MET A 83 -3.05 -3.22 -5.93
CA MET A 83 -3.92 -3.29 -4.77
C MET A 83 -3.83 -2.03 -3.90
N GLU A 84 -2.62 -1.66 -3.48
CA GLU A 84 -2.38 -0.45 -2.70
C GLU A 84 -1.03 0.20 -3.06
N MET A 85 -1.09 1.45 -3.53
CA MET A 85 0.09 2.21 -3.93
C MET A 85 -0.16 3.71 -3.79
N TYR A 86 0.91 4.51 -3.83
CA TYR A 86 0.76 5.94 -4.08
C TYR A 86 0.52 6.24 -5.55
N LYS A 87 -0.36 7.20 -5.81
CA LYS A 87 -0.46 7.82 -7.12
C LYS A 87 0.84 8.57 -7.41
N GLU A 88 1.37 8.36 -8.61
CA GLU A 88 2.65 8.93 -9.04
C GLU A 88 2.77 10.43 -8.73
N GLY A 89 3.85 10.80 -8.04
CA GLY A 89 4.13 12.19 -7.67
C GLY A 89 3.30 12.75 -6.51
N THR A 90 2.51 11.92 -5.83
CA THR A 90 1.64 12.34 -4.71
C THR A 90 1.75 11.39 -3.51
N LEU A 91 1.09 11.73 -2.40
CA LEU A 91 0.87 10.84 -1.25
C LEU A 91 -0.58 10.34 -1.19
N ASP A 92 -1.28 10.37 -2.33
CA ASP A 92 -2.66 9.87 -2.43
C ASP A 92 -2.61 8.35 -2.62
N LEU A 93 -3.27 7.61 -1.74
CA LEU A 93 -3.39 6.16 -1.86
C LEU A 93 -4.42 5.81 -2.94
N ILE A 94 -4.01 4.98 -3.90
CA ILE A 94 -4.82 4.46 -5.00
C ILE A 94 -4.63 2.95 -5.12
N GLY A 95 -5.54 2.32 -5.86
CA GLY A 95 -5.54 0.86 -6.09
C GLY A 95 -6.88 0.25 -5.75
N VAL A 96 -6.95 -1.07 -5.81
CA VAL A 96 -8.15 -1.85 -5.45
C VAL A 96 -8.56 -1.59 -4.00
N ASP A 97 -7.62 -1.65 -3.06
CA ASP A 97 -7.91 -1.53 -1.62
C ASP A 97 -8.39 -0.13 -1.25
N PRO A 98 -7.72 0.97 -1.65
CA PRO A 98 -8.23 2.32 -1.41
C PRO A 98 -9.59 2.62 -2.07
N GLU A 99 -9.81 2.16 -3.30
CA GLU A 99 -11.08 2.41 -4.00
C GLU A 99 -12.24 1.59 -3.42
N LEU A 100 -11.99 0.35 -3.03
CA LEU A 100 -12.99 -0.49 -2.38
C LEU A 100 -13.28 0.03 -0.96
N ALA A 101 -12.27 0.46 -0.20
CA ALA A 101 -12.47 1.12 1.09
C ALA A 101 -13.31 2.40 0.96
N ALA A 102 -13.11 3.19 -0.10
CA ALA A 102 -13.89 4.38 -0.37
C ALA A 102 -15.36 4.04 -0.69
N ALA A 103 -15.58 2.99 -1.49
CA ALA A 103 -16.91 2.51 -1.83
C ALA A 103 -17.65 1.96 -0.58
N ILE A 104 -16.95 1.22 0.29
CA ILE A 104 -17.49 0.72 1.56
C ILE A 104 -17.87 1.89 2.47
N ALA A 105 -16.98 2.87 2.66
CA ALA A 105 -17.27 4.06 3.45
C ALA A 105 -18.52 4.80 2.92
N GLY A 106 -18.64 4.92 1.59
CA GLY A 106 -19.81 5.48 0.92
C GLY A 106 -21.10 4.73 1.24
N ARG A 107 -21.10 3.39 1.16
CA ARG A 107 -22.25 2.54 1.54
C ARG A 107 -22.63 2.71 3.01
N LEU A 108 -21.64 2.86 3.90
CA LEU A 108 -21.83 3.09 5.33
C LEU A 108 -22.24 4.54 5.68
N GLY A 109 -22.28 5.45 4.70
CA GLY A 109 -22.58 6.86 4.93
C GLY A 109 -21.48 7.61 5.70
N LEU A 110 -20.24 7.11 5.66
CA LEU A 110 -19.08 7.66 6.36
C LEU A 110 -18.10 8.30 5.38
N LYS A 111 -17.29 9.25 5.87
CA LYS A 111 -16.11 9.73 5.13
C LYS A 111 -14.96 8.74 5.32
N LEU A 112 -14.19 8.49 4.27
CA LEU A 112 -12.98 7.68 4.37
C LEU A 112 -11.79 8.54 4.81
N GLU A 113 -11.02 8.04 5.76
CA GLU A 113 -9.69 8.53 6.12
C GLU A 113 -8.69 7.38 5.98
N MET A 114 -7.75 7.48 5.04
CA MET A 114 -6.73 6.44 4.85
C MET A 114 -5.37 6.84 5.40
N THR A 115 -4.68 5.86 5.99
CA THR A 115 -3.33 6.01 6.52
C THR A 115 -2.42 4.91 5.98
N ASN A 116 -1.24 5.28 5.48
CA ASN A 116 -0.20 4.31 5.19
C ASN A 116 0.55 3.91 6.48
N ALA A 117 0.77 2.62 6.69
CA ALA A 117 1.52 2.06 7.81
C ALA A 117 2.36 0.85 7.35
N SER A 118 3.34 0.43 8.15
CA SER A 118 4.06 -0.82 7.86
C SER A 118 3.11 -2.02 8.04
N PHE A 119 3.15 -3.00 7.13
CA PHE A 119 2.31 -4.20 7.20
C PHE A 119 2.32 -4.90 8.58
N PRO A 120 3.48 -5.12 9.26
CA PRO A 120 3.48 -5.72 10.61
C PRO A 120 2.77 -4.90 11.69
N GLY A 121 2.57 -3.60 11.44
CA GLY A 121 1.91 -2.67 12.34
C GLY A 121 0.39 -2.61 12.19
N LEU A 122 -0.18 -3.20 11.13
CA LEU A 122 -1.61 -3.11 10.80
C LEU A 122 -2.51 -3.71 11.89
N ILE A 123 -2.28 -4.96 12.28
CA ILE A 123 -3.06 -5.64 13.32
C ILE A 123 -2.83 -5.01 14.71
N PRO A 124 -1.58 -4.75 15.16
CA PRO A 124 -1.35 -4.06 16.43
C PRO A 124 -2.02 -2.68 16.50
N GLY A 125 -2.10 -1.95 15.38
CA GLY A 125 -2.78 -0.65 15.36
C GLY A 125 -4.30 -0.73 15.40
N LEU A 126 -4.92 -1.80 14.88
CA LEU A 126 -6.34 -2.09 15.13
C LEU A 126 -6.60 -2.28 16.62
N GLN A 127 -5.79 -3.12 17.26
CA GLN A 127 -5.90 -3.41 18.70
C GLN A 127 -5.68 -2.18 19.57
N ALA A 128 -4.83 -1.26 19.11
CA ALA A 128 -4.55 0.02 19.76
C ALA A 128 -5.52 1.15 19.34
N ASP A 129 -6.61 0.87 18.61
CA ASP A 129 -7.62 1.83 18.16
C ASP A 129 -7.06 3.01 17.34
N ARG A 130 -5.99 2.77 16.57
CA ARG A 130 -5.42 3.78 15.67
C ARG A 130 -6.24 3.94 14.39
N TRP A 131 -6.88 2.88 13.95
CA TRP A 131 -7.79 2.83 12.80
C TRP A 131 -8.89 1.79 13.05
N ASP A 132 -9.97 1.89 12.29
CA ASP A 132 -11.16 1.04 12.44
C ASP A 132 -11.02 -0.24 11.59
N LEU A 133 -10.38 -0.14 10.41
CA LEU A 133 -10.13 -1.27 9.49
C LEU A 133 -8.66 -1.31 9.05
N ALA A 134 -8.15 -2.49 8.73
CA ALA A 134 -6.94 -2.64 7.94
C ALA A 134 -7.25 -3.39 6.64
N MET A 135 -6.90 -2.77 5.51
CA MET A 135 -7.14 -3.29 4.16
C MET A 135 -5.85 -3.14 3.36
N SER A 136 -5.13 -4.24 3.21
CA SER A 136 -3.80 -4.28 2.60
C SER A 136 -3.49 -5.68 2.07
N SER A 137 -4.32 -6.17 1.15
CA SER A 137 -4.13 -7.49 0.51
C SER A 137 -3.87 -8.62 1.52
N MET A 138 -4.53 -8.55 2.68
CA MET A 138 -4.15 -9.34 3.85
C MET A 138 -4.83 -10.70 3.81
N SER A 139 -4.03 -11.77 3.69
CA SER A 139 -4.55 -13.15 3.79
C SER A 139 -5.25 -13.42 5.13
N ASP A 140 -6.45 -14.00 5.07
CA ASP A 140 -7.23 -14.48 6.21
C ASP A 140 -6.66 -15.79 6.75
N THR A 141 -5.58 -15.73 7.53
CA THR A 141 -4.99 -16.94 8.10
C THR A 141 -5.58 -17.30 9.47
N GLU A 142 -5.59 -18.58 9.83
CA GLU A 142 -5.94 -19.04 11.19
C GLU A 142 -5.20 -18.26 12.28
N GLU A 143 -3.91 -18.01 12.09
CA GLU A 143 -3.10 -17.28 13.07
C GLU A 143 -3.56 -15.84 13.24
N ARG A 144 -3.85 -15.13 12.14
CA ARG A 144 -4.36 -13.76 12.20
C ARG A 144 -5.79 -13.72 12.78
N ARG A 145 -6.62 -14.73 12.47
CA ARG A 145 -7.96 -14.89 13.06
C ARG A 145 -7.96 -15.09 14.57
N LYS A 146 -6.83 -15.38 15.21
CA LYS A 146 -6.73 -15.33 16.68
C LYS A 146 -6.77 -13.89 17.22
N ALA A 147 -6.32 -12.92 16.42
CA ALA A 147 -6.17 -11.53 16.81
C ALA A 147 -7.27 -10.60 16.28
N VAL A 148 -7.79 -10.88 15.07
CA VAL A 148 -8.77 -10.05 14.34
C VAL A 148 -9.86 -10.92 13.71
N ASP A 149 -10.94 -10.30 13.23
CA ASP A 149 -11.87 -10.90 12.28
C ASP A 149 -11.60 -10.36 10.88
N PHE A 150 -11.94 -11.15 9.86
CA PHE A 150 -11.84 -10.78 8.45
C PHE A 150 -13.20 -10.73 7.78
N VAL A 151 -13.40 -9.73 6.92
CA VAL A 151 -14.43 -9.73 5.88
C VAL A 151 -13.75 -9.95 4.54
N ASP A 152 -14.00 -11.09 3.92
CA ASP A 152 -13.27 -11.54 2.74
C ASP A 152 -13.78 -10.86 1.47
N TYR A 153 -12.85 -10.32 0.67
CA TYR A 153 -13.18 -9.53 -0.52
C TYR A 153 -12.41 -9.92 -1.77
N PHE A 154 -11.47 -10.87 -1.68
CA PHE A 154 -10.58 -11.19 -2.79
C PHE A 154 -10.03 -12.60 -2.63
N GLN A 155 -9.78 -13.32 -3.72
CA GLN A 155 -9.17 -14.65 -3.71
C GLN A 155 -7.79 -14.61 -4.38
N ALA A 156 -6.75 -14.98 -3.64
CA ALA A 156 -5.41 -15.08 -4.19
C ALA A 156 -4.59 -16.16 -3.50
N GLY A 157 -3.69 -16.77 -4.26
CA GLY A 157 -2.61 -17.60 -3.74
C GLY A 157 -1.26 -17.13 -4.25
N GLY A 158 -0.21 -17.68 -3.63
CA GLY A 158 1.15 -17.47 -4.06
C GLY A 158 1.39 -18.09 -5.43
N ALA A 159 1.99 -17.34 -6.34
CA ALA A 159 2.42 -17.79 -7.65
C ALA A 159 3.93 -17.73 -7.75
N ILE A 160 4.50 -18.74 -8.38
CA ILE A 160 5.94 -18.76 -8.65
C ILE A 160 6.20 -17.81 -9.81
N MET A 161 7.12 -16.88 -9.60
CA MET A 161 7.63 -15.97 -10.64
C MET A 161 9.11 -16.22 -10.86
N VAL A 162 9.49 -16.32 -12.14
CA VAL A 162 10.85 -16.65 -12.61
C VAL A 162 11.29 -15.66 -13.68
N ALA A 163 12.59 -15.68 -14.02
CA ALA A 163 13.08 -14.95 -15.20
C ALA A 163 12.39 -15.47 -16.48
N LYS A 164 12.12 -14.56 -17.42
CA LYS A 164 11.45 -14.88 -18.70
C LYS A 164 12.16 -16.00 -19.46
N GLY A 165 11.37 -16.92 -20.00
CA GLY A 165 11.87 -18.13 -20.66
C GLY A 165 12.28 -19.23 -19.68
N ASN A 166 12.15 -18.98 -18.37
CA ASN A 166 12.29 -19.96 -17.30
C ASN A 166 13.57 -20.83 -17.42
N PRO A 167 14.77 -20.22 -17.35
CA PRO A 167 16.02 -20.93 -17.61
C PRO A 167 16.32 -22.06 -16.62
N ALA A 168 15.75 -22.00 -15.41
CA ALA A 168 15.86 -23.06 -14.41
C ALA A 168 14.84 -24.19 -14.60
N GLY A 169 13.90 -24.06 -15.55
CA GLY A 169 12.91 -25.09 -15.87
C GLY A 169 11.90 -25.38 -14.76
N VAL A 170 11.60 -24.38 -13.91
CA VAL A 170 10.70 -24.53 -12.75
C VAL A 170 9.25 -24.67 -13.21
N LYS A 171 8.56 -25.72 -12.81
CA LYS A 171 7.14 -25.95 -13.16
C LYS A 171 6.23 -25.93 -11.93
N ASP A 172 6.77 -26.26 -10.77
CA ASP A 172 6.05 -26.28 -9.51
C ASP A 172 6.95 -25.98 -8.30
N LEU A 173 6.38 -26.05 -7.09
CA LEU A 173 7.13 -25.86 -5.85
C LEU A 173 8.23 -26.91 -5.63
N ALA A 174 8.06 -28.15 -6.10
CA ALA A 174 9.05 -29.21 -5.93
C ALA A 174 10.31 -28.94 -6.75
N ASP A 175 10.16 -28.35 -7.94
CA ASP A 175 11.28 -27.92 -8.79
C ASP A 175 12.15 -26.82 -8.16
N LEU A 176 11.69 -26.15 -7.09
CA LEU A 176 12.50 -25.18 -6.34
C LEU A 176 13.55 -25.84 -5.42
N CYS A 177 13.39 -27.13 -5.10
CA CYS A 177 14.29 -27.84 -4.18
C CYS A 177 15.73 -27.81 -4.68
N GLY A 178 16.65 -27.34 -3.83
CA GLY A 178 18.08 -27.26 -4.16
C GLY A 178 18.51 -26.01 -4.91
N TRP A 179 17.58 -25.09 -5.22
CA TRP A 179 17.85 -23.77 -5.78
C TRP A 179 17.85 -22.66 -4.74
N ALA A 180 18.35 -21.49 -5.14
CA ALA A 180 18.18 -20.26 -4.38
C ALA A 180 16.88 -19.56 -4.75
N VAL A 181 16.11 -19.14 -3.74
CA VAL A 181 14.81 -18.47 -3.86
C VAL A 181 14.79 -17.28 -2.93
N VAL A 182 14.14 -16.19 -3.35
CA VAL A 182 13.99 -14.96 -2.56
C VAL A 182 12.52 -14.74 -2.21
N LEU A 183 12.20 -14.44 -0.95
CA LEU A 183 10.81 -14.29 -0.46
C LEU A 183 10.68 -13.05 0.44
N ALA A 184 9.56 -12.32 0.32
CA ALA A 184 9.34 -11.12 1.13
C ALA A 184 9.12 -11.51 2.61
N LYS A 185 9.84 -10.83 3.53
CA LYS A 185 9.76 -11.12 4.97
C LYS A 185 8.34 -10.86 5.52
N GLY A 186 7.87 -11.75 6.39
CA GLY A 186 6.53 -11.63 7.01
C GLY A 186 5.34 -11.88 6.09
N SER A 187 5.58 -12.25 4.82
CA SER A 187 4.53 -12.67 3.89
C SER A 187 4.09 -14.12 4.13
N SER A 188 2.85 -14.45 3.77
CA SER A 188 2.38 -15.84 3.69
C SER A 188 3.19 -16.65 2.67
N ASN A 189 3.67 -16.02 1.60
CA ASN A 189 4.50 -16.64 0.57
C ASN A 189 5.86 -17.13 1.09
N LEU A 190 6.41 -16.51 2.14
CA LEU A 190 7.57 -17.03 2.86
C LEU A 190 7.25 -18.39 3.48
N ALA A 191 6.10 -18.54 4.14
CA ALA A 191 5.68 -19.79 4.74
C ALA A 191 5.44 -20.90 3.70
N ILE A 192 4.96 -20.55 2.50
CA ILE A 192 4.85 -21.49 1.36
C ILE A 192 6.24 -22.05 1.01
N GLY A 193 7.22 -21.15 0.83
CA GLY A 193 8.60 -21.54 0.51
C GLY A 193 9.27 -22.35 1.61
N GLU A 194 9.12 -21.95 2.88
CA GLU A 194 9.66 -22.68 4.03
C GLU A 194 9.01 -24.06 4.20
N GLY A 195 7.68 -24.13 4.04
CA GLY A 195 6.93 -25.38 4.09
C GLY A 195 7.33 -26.35 2.96
N GLN A 196 7.58 -25.83 1.76
CA GLN A 196 8.15 -26.63 0.68
C GLN A 196 9.59 -27.07 0.99
N ASN A 197 10.43 -26.16 1.47
CA ASN A 197 11.82 -26.46 1.82
C ASN A 197 11.94 -27.56 2.87
N ALA A 198 11.00 -27.63 3.82
CA ALA A 198 10.91 -28.71 4.79
C ALA A 198 10.76 -30.09 4.12
N LYS A 199 9.98 -30.18 3.03
CA LYS A 199 9.74 -31.40 2.23
C LYS A 199 10.88 -31.75 1.28
N CYS A 200 11.75 -30.78 0.94
CA CYS A 200 12.85 -31.01 0.02
C CYS A 200 13.93 -31.95 0.58
N GLY A 201 14.38 -32.91 -0.24
CA GLY A 201 15.56 -33.73 0.02
C GLY A 201 16.86 -32.93 -0.02
N LYS A 202 17.05 -32.11 -1.07
CA LYS A 202 18.08 -31.07 -1.12
C LYS A 202 17.45 -29.72 -0.77
N LYS A 203 17.90 -29.08 0.30
CA LYS A 203 17.32 -27.82 0.78
C LYS A 203 17.51 -26.67 -0.21
N MET A 204 16.49 -25.83 -0.26
CA MET A 204 16.49 -24.52 -0.90
C MET A 204 17.36 -23.55 -0.08
N THR A 205 18.01 -22.61 -0.77
CA THR A 205 18.62 -21.43 -0.13
C THR A 205 17.61 -20.29 -0.17
N ILE A 206 16.91 -20.04 0.93
CA ILE A 206 15.90 -18.99 1.02
C ILE A 206 16.55 -17.69 1.53
N SER A 207 16.59 -16.66 0.70
CA SER A 207 16.89 -15.29 1.11
C SER A 207 15.59 -14.52 1.34
N GLN A 208 15.65 -13.49 2.20
CA GLN A 208 14.51 -12.62 2.46
C GLN A 208 14.74 -11.23 1.86
N SER A 209 13.68 -10.64 1.31
CA SER A 209 13.64 -9.24 0.86
C SER A 209 12.65 -8.43 1.67
N GLU A 210 12.74 -7.10 1.59
CA GLU A 210 11.76 -6.19 2.19
C GLU A 210 10.39 -6.36 1.53
N ASP A 211 10.36 -6.46 0.20
CA ASP A 211 9.16 -6.59 -0.63
C ASP A 211 9.46 -7.41 -1.90
N ALA A 212 8.43 -7.64 -2.73
CA ALA A 212 8.55 -8.38 -3.99
C ALA A 212 9.44 -7.68 -5.04
N PRO A 213 9.32 -6.35 -5.31
CA PRO A 213 10.20 -5.64 -6.23
C PRO A 213 11.68 -5.75 -5.88
N THR A 214 12.04 -5.63 -4.59
CA THR A 214 13.42 -5.80 -4.12
C THR A 214 13.90 -7.24 -4.30
N GLY A 215 13.02 -8.23 -4.11
CA GLY A 215 13.31 -9.63 -4.36
C GLY A 215 13.62 -9.91 -5.83
N LEU A 216 12.85 -9.33 -6.74
CA LEU A 216 13.06 -9.46 -8.19
C LEU A 216 14.46 -9.03 -8.65
N LEU A 217 15.08 -8.05 -7.99
CA LEU A 217 16.48 -7.66 -8.27
C LEU A 217 17.50 -8.79 -7.99
N GLN A 218 17.19 -9.74 -7.10
CA GLN A 218 18.02 -10.92 -6.90
C GLN A 218 17.88 -11.94 -8.02
N ILE A 219 16.70 -12.02 -8.65
CA ILE A 219 16.47 -12.84 -9.85
C ILE A 219 17.22 -12.22 -11.04
N ASP A 220 17.10 -10.89 -11.23
CA ASP A 220 17.85 -10.14 -12.24
C ASP A 220 19.38 -10.34 -12.10
N ALA A 221 19.87 -10.41 -10.87
CA ALA A 221 21.29 -10.64 -10.56
C ALA A 221 21.72 -12.12 -10.63
N GLY A 222 20.82 -13.06 -10.94
CA GLY A 222 21.09 -14.50 -10.95
C GLY A 222 21.39 -15.10 -9.58
N ARG A 223 21.06 -14.40 -8.49
CA ARG A 223 21.27 -14.88 -7.10
C ARG A 223 20.13 -15.78 -6.62
N ALA A 224 18.94 -15.65 -7.21
CA ALA A 224 17.80 -16.52 -7.00
C ALA A 224 17.19 -16.90 -8.35
N VAL A 225 16.59 -18.09 -8.45
CA VAL A 225 15.93 -18.53 -9.69
C VAL A 225 14.44 -18.19 -9.71
N ALA A 226 13.86 -17.95 -8.52
CA ALA A 226 12.44 -17.70 -8.36
C ALA A 226 12.15 -16.84 -7.12
N THR A 227 10.94 -16.28 -7.11
CA THR A 227 10.23 -15.75 -5.94
C THR A 227 8.81 -16.33 -5.93
N ILE A 228 8.13 -16.24 -4.80
CA ILE A 228 6.69 -16.52 -4.68
C ILE A 228 6.03 -15.20 -4.29
N VAL A 229 5.09 -14.75 -5.12
CA VAL A 229 4.37 -13.49 -4.99
C VAL A 229 2.91 -13.79 -5.29
N ASP A 230 1.98 -13.07 -4.66
CA ASP A 230 0.58 -13.34 -4.94
C ASP A 230 0.26 -13.14 -6.42
N TYR A 231 -0.52 -14.08 -6.96
CA TYR A 231 -0.79 -14.21 -8.38
C TYR A 231 -1.14 -12.89 -9.11
N PRO A 232 -2.05 -12.02 -8.63
CA PRO A 232 -2.36 -10.77 -9.33
C PRO A 232 -1.14 -9.84 -9.44
N VAL A 233 -0.36 -9.73 -8.36
CA VAL A 233 0.84 -8.86 -8.33
C VAL A 233 1.95 -9.45 -9.18
N ALA A 234 2.13 -10.78 -9.15
CA ALA A 234 3.06 -11.46 -10.05
C ALA A 234 2.73 -11.16 -11.52
N LYS A 235 1.45 -11.26 -11.92
CA LYS A 235 1.00 -10.96 -13.29
C LYS A 235 1.26 -9.52 -13.69
N MET A 236 0.94 -8.57 -12.81
CA MET A 236 1.20 -7.16 -13.07
C MET A 236 2.70 -6.88 -13.23
N LEU A 237 3.55 -7.32 -12.28
CA LEU A 237 5.01 -7.12 -12.34
C LEU A 237 5.64 -7.75 -13.58
N ALA A 238 5.17 -8.92 -13.99
CA ALA A 238 5.62 -9.57 -15.21
C ALA A 238 5.20 -8.79 -16.47
N GLN A 239 3.98 -8.26 -16.51
CA GLN A 239 3.48 -7.45 -17.62
C GLN A 239 4.22 -6.12 -17.75
N GLU A 240 4.43 -5.41 -16.64
CA GLU A 240 5.11 -4.10 -16.62
C GLU A 240 6.58 -4.20 -17.03
N SER A 241 7.29 -5.19 -16.48
CA SER A 241 8.72 -5.34 -16.75
C SER A 241 9.01 -6.03 -18.08
N GLY A 242 8.16 -6.95 -18.51
CA GLY A 242 8.40 -7.86 -19.62
C GLY A 242 9.59 -8.81 -19.43
N LYS A 243 10.18 -8.86 -18.22
CA LYS A 243 11.41 -9.60 -17.87
C LYS A 243 11.13 -10.92 -17.14
N TYR A 244 9.91 -11.10 -16.65
CA TYR A 244 9.54 -12.24 -15.82
C TYR A 244 8.43 -13.06 -16.47
N GLU A 245 8.31 -14.30 -16.02
CA GLU A 245 7.24 -15.22 -16.34
C GLU A 245 6.60 -15.71 -15.03
N VAL A 246 5.26 -15.83 -15.03
CA VAL A 246 4.48 -16.25 -13.86
C VAL A 246 3.86 -17.59 -14.17
N LEU A 247 4.07 -18.57 -13.31
CA LEU A 247 3.39 -19.85 -13.41
C LEU A 247 1.91 -19.69 -13.00
N GLU A 248 1.02 -20.35 -13.73
CA GLU A 248 -0.44 -20.23 -13.53
C GLU A 248 -0.93 -20.86 -12.22
N ALA A 249 -0.18 -21.83 -11.68
CA ALA A 249 -0.55 -22.51 -10.45
C ALA A 249 -0.45 -21.56 -9.25
N GLN A 250 -1.52 -21.52 -8.45
CA GLN A 250 -1.59 -20.78 -7.19
C GLN A 250 -1.48 -21.74 -6.01
N TYR A 251 -0.67 -21.38 -5.03
CA TYR A 251 -0.38 -22.17 -3.83
C TYR A 251 -0.96 -21.47 -2.61
N GLU A 252 -1.48 -22.27 -1.67
CA GLU A 252 -2.16 -21.78 -0.46
C GLU A 252 -3.18 -20.67 -0.80
N ALA A 253 -3.91 -20.86 -1.92
CA ALA A 253 -4.89 -19.90 -2.37
C ALA A 253 -6.01 -19.78 -1.33
N GLY A 254 -6.18 -18.57 -0.81
CA GLY A 254 -7.11 -18.26 0.26
C GLY A 254 -7.75 -16.90 0.05
N PRO A 255 -8.75 -16.58 0.86
CA PRO A 255 -9.31 -15.24 0.87
C PRO A 255 -8.29 -14.23 1.42
N TRP A 256 -8.28 -13.04 0.82
CA TRP A 256 -7.85 -11.83 1.49
C TRP A 256 -9.05 -11.13 2.09
N GLY A 257 -8.84 -10.58 3.27
CA GLY A 257 -9.90 -9.96 4.04
C GLY A 257 -9.54 -8.57 4.54
N ILE A 258 -10.60 -7.82 4.79
CA ILE A 258 -10.58 -6.57 5.55
C ILE A 258 -10.49 -6.96 7.02
N ALA A 259 -9.37 -6.64 7.67
CA ALA A 259 -9.14 -6.99 9.06
C ALA A 259 -9.80 -5.97 10.01
N ILE A 260 -10.46 -6.48 11.04
CA ILE A 260 -11.26 -5.71 12.00
C ILE A 260 -10.98 -6.27 13.39
N ASP A 261 -10.85 -5.41 14.40
CA ASP A 261 -10.68 -5.87 15.78
C ASP A 261 -11.90 -6.73 16.19
N LYS A 262 -11.66 -7.87 16.84
CA LYS A 262 -12.72 -8.80 17.26
C LYS A 262 -13.76 -8.16 18.18
N LYS A 263 -13.38 -7.13 18.94
CA LYS A 263 -14.32 -6.39 19.80
C LYS A 263 -15.37 -5.63 18.98
N ASP A 264 -15.05 -5.29 17.72
CA ASP A 264 -15.87 -4.47 16.83
C ASP A 264 -16.72 -5.31 15.88
N SER A 265 -17.29 -6.42 16.39
CA SER A 265 -18.15 -7.34 15.62
C SER A 265 -19.33 -6.66 14.91
N GLN A 266 -19.89 -5.60 15.50
CA GLN A 266 -20.93 -4.81 14.85
C GLN A 266 -20.40 -4.05 13.62
N LEU A 267 -19.19 -3.47 13.69
CA LEU A 267 -18.55 -2.85 12.54
C LEU A 267 -18.22 -3.89 11.47
N ARG A 268 -17.75 -5.08 11.87
CA ARG A 268 -17.54 -6.20 10.95
C ARG A 268 -18.79 -6.55 10.16
N ASP A 269 -19.93 -6.68 10.83
CA ASP A 269 -21.18 -7.02 10.16
C ASP A 269 -21.67 -5.90 9.24
N ALA A 270 -21.46 -4.63 9.62
CA ALA A 270 -21.73 -3.48 8.75
C ALA A 270 -20.84 -3.47 7.50
N VAL A 271 -19.54 -3.74 7.65
CA VAL A 271 -18.58 -3.82 6.53
C VAL A 271 -18.93 -4.99 5.60
N ARG A 272 -19.29 -6.16 6.15
CA ARG A 272 -19.75 -7.31 5.36
C ARG A 272 -20.99 -6.96 4.54
N GLU A 273 -22.00 -6.32 5.15
CA GLU A 273 -23.21 -5.90 4.43
C GLU A 273 -22.87 -4.89 3.34
N ALA A 274 -22.06 -3.87 3.64
CA ALA A 274 -21.63 -2.88 2.66
C ALA A 274 -20.88 -3.52 1.47
N LEU A 275 -20.00 -4.47 1.73
CA LEU A 275 -19.29 -5.21 0.68
C LEU A 275 -20.25 -6.07 -0.14
N GLN A 276 -21.19 -6.77 0.50
CA GLN A 276 -22.18 -7.59 -0.21
C GLN A 276 -23.04 -6.73 -1.14
N GLU A 277 -23.51 -5.56 -0.69
CA GLU A 277 -24.29 -4.65 -1.53
C GLU A 277 -23.46 -4.06 -2.69
N LEU A 278 -22.14 -3.90 -2.53
CA LEU A 278 -21.24 -3.52 -3.64
C LEU A 278 -21.07 -4.65 -4.66
N ILE A 279 -21.03 -5.90 -4.20
CA ILE A 279 -21.01 -7.10 -5.05
C ILE A 279 -22.32 -7.20 -5.84
N ASP A 280 -23.45 -7.13 -5.14
CA ASP A 280 -24.78 -7.29 -5.72
C ASP A 280 -25.13 -6.17 -6.71
N SER A 281 -24.68 -4.93 -6.44
CA SER A 281 -24.89 -3.81 -7.35
C SER A 281 -23.93 -3.78 -8.55
N GLY A 282 -22.95 -4.67 -8.59
CA GLY A 282 -21.91 -4.71 -9.63
C GLY A 282 -20.86 -3.59 -9.53
N GLU A 283 -20.84 -2.80 -8.47
CA GLU A 283 -19.85 -1.73 -8.29
C GLU A 283 -18.48 -2.33 -7.94
N TYR A 284 -18.47 -3.35 -7.09
CA TYR A 284 -17.28 -4.16 -6.80
C TYR A 284 -16.65 -4.73 -8.08
N ALA A 285 -17.46 -5.28 -8.98
CA ALA A 285 -16.97 -5.82 -10.26
C ALA A 285 -16.28 -4.74 -11.11
N LYS A 286 -16.83 -3.53 -11.18
CA LYS A 286 -16.21 -2.41 -11.92
C LYS A 286 -14.86 -2.00 -11.33
N ILE A 287 -14.73 -1.98 -10.00
CA ILE A 287 -13.45 -1.69 -9.33
C ILE A 287 -12.43 -2.77 -9.72
N MET A 288 -12.80 -4.05 -9.64
CA MET A 288 -11.91 -5.15 -10.00
C MET A 288 -11.49 -5.12 -11.47
N GLU A 289 -12.42 -4.83 -12.38
CA GLU A 289 -12.14 -4.68 -13.82
C GLU A 289 -11.23 -3.50 -14.13
N LYS A 290 -11.45 -2.35 -13.48
CA LYS A 290 -10.62 -1.15 -13.65
C LYS A 290 -9.14 -1.43 -13.37
N TRP A 291 -8.87 -2.26 -12.39
CA TRP A 291 -7.52 -2.63 -11.97
C TRP A 291 -7.02 -3.95 -12.57
N GLY A 292 -7.81 -4.60 -13.44
CA GLY A 292 -7.41 -5.83 -14.14
C GLY A 292 -7.32 -7.07 -13.25
N VAL A 293 -8.01 -7.08 -12.10
CA VAL A 293 -7.94 -8.14 -11.08
C VAL A 293 -9.23 -8.94 -10.94
N GLN A 294 -10.18 -8.80 -11.87
CA GLN A 294 -11.48 -9.48 -11.84
C GLN A 294 -11.41 -11.01 -11.79
N GLY A 295 -10.28 -11.63 -12.17
CA GLY A 295 -10.05 -13.07 -12.01
C GLY A 295 -9.95 -13.55 -10.55
N SER A 296 -9.72 -12.63 -9.63
CA SER A 296 -9.62 -12.87 -8.19
C SER A 296 -10.84 -12.37 -7.41
N ALA A 297 -11.87 -11.90 -8.11
CA ALA A 297 -13.07 -11.36 -7.51
C ALA A 297 -13.91 -12.44 -6.80
N VAL A 298 -14.44 -12.13 -5.62
CA VAL A 298 -15.37 -13.01 -4.88
C VAL A 298 -16.80 -12.79 -5.33
N LYS A 299 -17.66 -13.80 -5.12
CA LYS A 299 -19.09 -13.73 -5.44
C LYS A 299 -19.98 -13.35 -4.26
N ALA A 300 -19.43 -13.39 -3.04
CA ALA A 300 -20.13 -13.05 -1.82
C ALA A 300 -19.11 -12.59 -0.77
N ALA A 301 -19.53 -11.69 0.10
CA ALA A 301 -18.76 -11.28 1.27
C ALA A 301 -18.90 -12.33 2.37
N THR A 302 -17.80 -12.99 2.71
CA THR A 302 -17.75 -13.97 3.80
C THR A 302 -16.98 -13.43 5.00
N VAL A 303 -17.14 -14.08 6.15
CA VAL A 303 -16.39 -13.74 7.36
C VAL A 303 -15.55 -14.93 7.77
N ASN A 304 -14.25 -14.71 7.90
CA ASN A 304 -13.30 -15.73 8.35
C ASN A 304 -13.38 -17.03 7.50
N ALA A 305 -13.46 -16.94 6.17
CA ALA A 305 -13.79 -18.09 5.33
C ALA A 305 -12.63 -19.01 4.98
N GLN A 306 -11.38 -18.65 5.24
CA GLN A 306 -10.28 -19.60 5.04
C GLN A 306 -10.45 -20.79 5.99
N GLN A 307 -10.42 -22.02 5.47
CA GLN A 307 -10.47 -23.24 6.28
C GLN A 307 -9.09 -23.64 6.74
#